data_AF-A0A661EKX7-F1
#
_entry.id   AF-A0A661EKX7-F1
#
_cell.length_a   1.000
_cell.length_b   1.000
_cell.length_c   1.000
_cell.angle_alpha   90.00
_cell.angle_beta   90.00
_cell.angle_gamma   90.00
#
_symmetry.space_group_name_H-M   'P 1'
#
loop_
_entity.id
_entity.type
_entity.pdbx_description
1 polymer ?
#
loop_
_entity_poly.entity_id
_entity_poly.type
_entity_poly.pdbx_seq_one_letter_code
_entity_poly.pdbx_strand_id
1 'polypeptide(L)'
;MNRTQDKNLLVAMDIGTSKIVTIVGEVSADGDIEVIGLGSHPSSGLKKGVVVNIESTVLSMQRSAEEAELMAGCQIHSVYAGIAGSHIRSLNSHGIVAIRDREVTQVDLDRVIDAARAVAIPADQRVLHVLPQEYIIDDQEGIREPIGMAGVRLEAKVHIVSGAASAAQNIVKCVRRCGLEVDDFILEQLASSYSVLMTDEKELGVCLVDIGGGTTDIAVFIGGSIVHTAVIPIAGDQVTNDIAVALRTPTQFAEQIKIKYACALAQLATTDETIEVPSVGERPPRRLAR
;
A
#
# COMPACT_ATOMS: atom_id res chain seq x y z
N MET A 1 40.91 0.99 -10.42
CA MET A 1 39.87 0.11 -9.82
C MET A 1 38.92 1.03 -9.08
N ASN A 2 37.80 1.38 -9.72
CA ASN A 2 36.80 2.25 -9.12
C ASN A 2 36.13 1.47 -7.98
N ARG A 3 36.30 1.96 -6.75
CA ARG A 3 35.40 1.61 -5.67
C ARG A 3 34.03 2.17 -6.05
N THR A 4 33.10 1.30 -6.40
CA THR A 4 31.68 1.62 -6.40
C THR A 4 31.39 2.26 -5.04
N GLN A 5 31.01 3.54 -5.01
CA GLN A 5 30.37 4.10 -3.83
C GLN A 5 29.15 3.21 -3.55
N ASP A 6 29.02 2.72 -2.32
CA ASP A 6 27.76 2.10 -1.89
C ASP A 6 26.69 3.19 -2.00
N LYS A 7 25.96 3.16 -3.12
CA LYS A 7 24.82 4.05 -3.33
C LYS A 7 23.80 3.74 -2.25
N ASN A 8 23.29 4.78 -1.59
CA ASN A 8 22.22 4.59 -0.61
C ASN A 8 20.91 4.39 -1.37
N LEU A 9 20.63 3.13 -1.71
CA LEU A 9 19.47 2.75 -2.52
C LEU A 9 18.29 2.39 -1.61
N LEU A 10 17.12 2.92 -1.97
CA LEU A 10 15.84 2.48 -1.44
C LEU A 10 15.07 1.78 -2.56
N VAL A 11 14.57 0.58 -2.28
CA VAL A 11 13.81 -0.18 -3.26
C VAL A 11 12.43 -0.46 -2.70
N ALA A 12 11.40 -0.02 -3.42
CA ALA A 12 10.01 -0.29 -3.11
C ALA A 12 9.44 -1.27 -4.12
N MET A 13 8.67 -2.26 -3.64
CA MET A 13 7.94 -3.19 -4.49
C MET A 13 6.46 -3.17 -4.12
N ASP A 14 5.65 -2.60 -5.01
CA ASP A 14 4.18 -2.64 -4.92
C ASP A 14 3.68 -3.97 -5.50
N ILE A 15 3.00 -4.77 -4.67
CA ILE A 15 2.59 -6.13 -4.99
C ILE A 15 1.08 -6.15 -5.25
N GLY A 16 0.68 -5.48 -6.31
CA GLY A 16 -0.71 -5.33 -6.69
C GLY A 16 -1.35 -6.59 -7.28
N THR A 17 -2.68 -6.63 -7.20
CA THR A 17 -3.50 -7.69 -7.84
C THR A 17 -3.41 -7.65 -9.36
N SER A 18 -3.34 -6.45 -9.96
CA SER A 18 -3.31 -6.27 -11.42
C SER A 18 -1.87 -6.28 -11.98
N LYS A 19 -0.93 -5.69 -11.26
CA LYS A 19 0.48 -5.57 -11.66
C LYS A 19 1.36 -5.51 -10.42
N ILE A 20 2.62 -5.88 -10.58
CA ILE A 20 3.69 -5.66 -9.61
C ILE A 20 4.59 -4.56 -10.18
N VAL A 21 4.97 -3.60 -9.34
CA VAL A 21 5.84 -2.47 -9.71
C VAL A 21 7.02 -2.42 -8.76
N THR A 22 8.22 -2.30 -9.29
CA THR A 22 9.46 -2.13 -8.53
C THR A 22 10.06 -0.77 -8.86
N ILE A 23 10.38 0.02 -7.83
CA ILE A 23 10.99 1.34 -7.97
C ILE A 23 12.31 1.34 -7.21
N VAL A 24 13.37 1.85 -7.84
CA VAL A 24 14.69 2.06 -7.23
C VAL A 24 14.92 3.56 -7.10
N GLY A 25 15.05 4.02 -5.87
CA GLY A 25 15.40 5.39 -5.52
C GLY A 25 16.84 5.50 -5.01
N GLU A 26 17.58 6.51 -5.46
CA GLU A 26 18.87 6.90 -4.89
C GLU A 26 18.63 8.06 -3.91
N VAL A 27 19.06 7.89 -2.67
CA VAL A 27 18.90 8.90 -1.62
C VAL A 27 20.12 9.81 -1.61
N SER A 28 19.89 11.11 -1.82
CA SER A 28 20.92 12.14 -1.76
C SER A 28 21.37 12.38 -0.31
N ALA A 29 22.49 13.09 -0.15
CA ALA A 29 22.98 13.50 1.17
C ALA A 29 21.99 14.41 1.92
N ASP A 30 21.15 15.14 1.18
CA ASP A 30 20.16 16.07 1.72
C ASP A 30 18.81 15.38 2.03
N GLY A 31 18.70 14.08 1.73
CA GLY A 31 17.51 13.27 1.98
C GLY A 31 16.51 13.23 0.83
N ASP A 32 16.79 13.92 -0.28
CA ASP A 32 15.97 13.83 -1.50
C ASP A 32 16.11 12.45 -2.14
N ILE A 33 15.01 11.96 -2.69
CA ILE A 33 14.96 10.65 -3.35
C ILE A 33 14.81 10.86 -4.86
N GLU A 34 15.81 10.43 -5.63
CA GLU A 34 15.75 10.42 -7.09
C GLU A 34 15.39 9.01 -7.58
N VAL A 35 14.33 8.89 -8.37
CA VAL A 35 13.97 7.60 -8.98
C VAL A 35 14.90 7.31 -10.16
N ILE A 36 15.75 6.31 -10.00
CA ILE A 36 16.75 5.89 -11.00
C ILE A 36 16.36 4.60 -11.73
N GLY A 37 15.37 3.87 -11.23
CA GLY A 37 14.88 2.63 -11.86
C GLY A 37 13.39 2.40 -11.63
N LEU A 38 12.73 1.88 -12.66
CA LEU A 38 11.33 1.47 -12.64
C LEU A 38 11.19 0.18 -13.43
N GLY A 39 10.50 -0.80 -12.85
CA GLY A 39 10.07 -2.00 -13.53
C GLY A 39 8.62 -2.31 -13.19
N SER A 40 7.89 -2.91 -14.13
CA SER A 40 6.48 -3.22 -13.94
C SER A 40 6.05 -4.41 -14.77
N HIS A 41 5.42 -5.40 -14.13
CA HIS A 41 4.92 -6.58 -14.81
C HIS A 41 3.47 -6.91 -14.42
N PRO A 42 2.59 -7.30 -15.37
CA PRO A 42 1.25 -7.79 -15.05
C PRO A 42 1.30 -8.94 -14.04
N SER A 43 0.39 -8.91 -13.06
CA SER A 43 0.29 -9.91 -12.01
C SER A 43 -0.76 -10.96 -12.36
N SER A 44 -0.47 -12.22 -12.07
CA SER A 44 -1.41 -13.34 -12.26
C SER A 44 -1.49 -14.27 -11.05
N GLY A 45 -0.70 -14.00 -10.02
CA GLY A 45 -0.62 -14.83 -8.82
C GLY A 45 -1.33 -14.27 -7.60
N LEU A 46 -1.93 -13.08 -7.70
CA LEU A 46 -2.65 -12.41 -6.63
C LEU A 46 -4.15 -12.33 -6.92
N LYS A 47 -4.94 -12.32 -5.84
CA LYS A 47 -6.38 -12.06 -5.87
C LYS A 47 -6.77 -11.26 -4.63
N LYS A 48 -7.28 -10.03 -4.84
CA LYS A 48 -7.76 -9.15 -3.76
C LYS A 48 -6.70 -8.91 -2.66
N GLY A 49 -5.46 -8.69 -3.08
CA GLY A 49 -4.30 -8.47 -2.20
C GLY A 49 -3.75 -9.74 -1.53
N VAL A 50 -4.21 -10.94 -1.91
CA VAL A 50 -3.72 -12.21 -1.34
C VAL A 50 -3.05 -13.04 -2.43
N VAL A 51 -1.88 -13.57 -2.14
CA VAL A 51 -1.17 -14.50 -3.02
C VAL A 51 -1.92 -15.84 -3.08
N VAL A 52 -2.40 -16.19 -4.28
CA VAL A 52 -3.10 -17.45 -4.57
C VAL A 52 -2.26 -18.43 -5.37
N ASN A 53 -1.23 -17.94 -6.09
CA ASN A 53 -0.25 -18.76 -6.80
C ASN A 53 1.16 -18.20 -6.60
N ILE A 54 1.98 -18.94 -5.86
CA ILE A 54 3.36 -18.54 -5.53
C ILE A 54 4.23 -18.45 -6.79
N GLU A 55 4.19 -19.44 -7.69
CA GLU A 55 5.05 -19.48 -8.88
C GLU A 55 4.78 -18.29 -9.81
N SER A 56 3.50 -18.02 -10.10
CA SER A 56 3.10 -16.90 -10.93
C SER A 56 3.45 -15.54 -10.31
N THR A 57 3.36 -15.44 -8.98
CA THR A 57 3.76 -14.24 -8.24
C THR A 57 5.27 -14.03 -8.30
N VAL A 58 6.07 -15.08 -8.05
CA VAL A 58 7.53 -15.02 -8.14
C VAL A 58 7.97 -14.60 -9.52
N LEU A 59 7.40 -15.18 -10.58
CA LEU A 59 7.73 -14.79 -11.95
C LEU A 59 7.44 -13.29 -12.20
N SER A 60 6.29 -12.79 -11.74
CA SER A 60 5.90 -11.39 -11.93
C SER A 60 6.83 -10.44 -11.15
N MET A 61 7.21 -10.81 -9.91
CA MET A 61 8.17 -10.06 -9.09
C MET A 61 9.56 -10.04 -9.72
N GLN A 62 10.07 -11.18 -10.19
CA GLN A 62 11.36 -11.28 -10.86
C GLN A 62 11.42 -10.37 -12.08
N ARG A 63 10.39 -10.39 -12.93
CA ARG A 63 10.33 -9.52 -14.11
C ARG A 63 10.34 -8.04 -13.76
N SER A 64 9.55 -7.64 -12.77
CA SER A 64 9.51 -6.27 -12.28
C SER A 64 10.86 -5.82 -11.68
N ALA A 65 11.53 -6.69 -10.92
CA ALA A 65 12.84 -6.41 -10.35
C ALA A 65 13.94 -6.34 -11.41
N GLU A 66 14.00 -7.29 -12.35
CA GLU A 66 14.97 -7.34 -13.46
C GLU A 66 14.90 -6.07 -14.32
N GLU A 67 13.69 -5.58 -14.62
CA GLU A 67 13.49 -4.34 -15.39
C GLU A 67 13.97 -3.11 -14.62
N ALA A 68 13.67 -3.03 -13.32
CA ALA A 68 14.12 -1.93 -12.46
C ALA A 68 15.65 -1.92 -12.30
N GLU A 69 16.27 -3.08 -12.10
CA GLU A 69 17.74 -3.26 -12.04
C GLU A 69 18.41 -2.82 -13.34
N LEU A 70 17.85 -3.22 -14.49
CA LEU A 70 18.39 -2.86 -15.79
C LEU A 70 18.35 -1.35 -16.02
N MET A 71 17.25 -0.69 -15.64
CA MET A 71 17.11 0.76 -15.76
C MET A 71 18.05 1.51 -14.81
N ALA A 72 18.17 1.05 -13.55
CA ALA A 72 19.02 1.67 -12.54
C ALA A 72 20.52 1.37 -12.70
N GLY A 73 20.87 0.31 -13.44
CA GLY A 73 22.24 -0.17 -13.57
C GLY A 73 22.83 -0.69 -12.25
N CYS A 74 21.99 -1.29 -11.39
CA CYS A 74 22.37 -1.78 -10.07
C CYS A 74 21.82 -3.19 -9.80
N GLN A 75 22.24 -3.80 -8.69
CA GLN A 75 21.64 -5.03 -8.16
C GLN A 75 20.80 -4.71 -6.92
N ILE A 76 19.57 -5.19 -6.89
CA ILE A 76 18.64 -5.07 -5.77
C ILE A 76 18.90 -6.26 -4.83
N HIS A 77 18.96 -6.00 -3.53
CA HIS A 77 19.23 -7.02 -2.51
C HIS A 77 18.05 -7.20 -1.55
N SER A 78 17.37 -6.11 -1.25
CA SER A 78 16.21 -6.07 -0.36
C SER A 78 15.18 -5.06 -0.85
N VAL A 79 13.94 -5.20 -0.40
CA VAL A 79 12.83 -4.32 -0.76
C VAL A 79 11.95 -3.98 0.44
N TYR A 80 11.38 -2.79 0.42
CA TYR A 80 10.17 -2.46 1.15
C TYR A 80 8.97 -2.96 0.35
N ALA A 81 8.24 -3.92 0.92
CA ALA A 81 7.13 -4.59 0.22
C ALA A 81 5.79 -3.94 0.56
N GLY A 82 5.04 -3.54 -0.46
CA GLY A 82 3.64 -3.16 -0.33
C GLY A 82 2.80 -4.33 0.16
N ILE A 83 1.91 -4.05 1.12
CA ILE A 83 0.88 -4.99 1.56
C ILE A 83 -0.47 -4.29 1.64
N ALA A 84 -1.44 -4.85 0.94
CA ALA A 84 -2.85 -4.50 1.03
C ALA A 84 -3.71 -5.77 0.99
N GLY A 85 -5.01 -5.60 1.12
CA GLY A 85 -5.95 -6.70 0.95
C GLY A 85 -7.00 -6.79 2.03
N SER A 86 -8.04 -7.58 1.75
CA SER A 86 -9.17 -7.78 2.68
C SER A 86 -8.82 -8.45 4.02
N HIS A 87 -7.56 -8.83 4.22
CA HIS A 87 -7.03 -9.39 5.45
C HIS A 87 -6.44 -8.34 6.39
N ILE A 88 -6.34 -7.08 5.96
CA ILE A 88 -5.91 -5.95 6.79
C ILE A 88 -7.00 -5.58 7.78
N ARG A 89 -6.60 -5.29 9.02
CA ARG A 89 -7.46 -4.84 10.12
C ARG A 89 -6.80 -3.67 10.81
N SER A 90 -7.61 -2.76 11.32
CA SER A 90 -7.12 -1.65 12.11
C SER A 90 -7.95 -1.44 13.36
N LEU A 91 -7.32 -0.86 14.38
CA LEU A 91 -7.98 -0.44 15.61
C LEU A 91 -7.22 0.74 16.21
N ASN A 92 -7.93 1.55 16.99
CA ASN A 92 -7.31 2.61 17.78
C ASN A 92 -7.06 2.09 19.20
N SER A 93 -5.92 2.44 19.77
CA SER A 93 -5.51 2.06 21.11
C SER A 93 -4.92 3.25 21.84
N HIS A 94 -4.85 3.15 23.17
CA HIS A 94 -4.23 4.14 24.03
C HIS A 94 -3.28 3.45 25.02
N GLY A 95 -2.13 4.07 25.27
CA GLY A 95 -1.15 3.64 26.26
C GLY A 95 -0.85 4.77 27.22
N ILE A 96 -0.54 4.44 28.48
CA ILE A 96 -0.26 5.41 29.54
C ILE A 96 0.96 4.96 30.33
N VAL A 97 1.90 5.87 30.57
CA VAL A 97 3.08 5.63 31.41
C VAL A 97 3.39 6.83 32.30
N ALA A 98 4.05 6.57 33.42
CA ALA A 98 4.63 7.63 34.25
C ALA A 98 5.98 8.11 33.69
N ILE A 99 6.16 9.42 33.68
CA ILE A 99 7.40 10.12 33.33
C ILE A 99 8.32 10.11 34.56
N ARG A 100 9.55 9.60 34.41
CA ARG A 100 10.46 9.39 35.56
C ARG A 100 11.15 10.67 36.01
N ASP A 101 11.71 11.41 35.06
CA ASP A 101 12.59 12.56 35.35
C ASP A 101 11.86 13.90 35.23
N ARG A 102 10.52 13.89 35.31
CA ARG A 102 9.61 15.03 35.10
C ARG A 102 9.73 15.72 33.75
N GLU A 103 10.47 15.13 32.83
CA GLU A 103 10.67 15.55 31.45
C GLU A 103 10.56 14.30 30.58
N VAL A 104 9.82 14.41 29.47
CA VAL A 104 9.63 13.27 28.56
C VAL A 104 10.95 12.97 27.84
N THR A 105 11.41 11.74 28.01
CA THR A 105 12.59 11.22 27.30
C THR A 105 12.18 10.27 26.17
N GLN A 106 13.12 9.93 25.28
CA GLN A 106 12.91 8.88 24.27
C GLN A 106 12.48 7.55 24.92
N VAL A 107 13.02 7.22 26.09
CA VAL A 107 12.68 6.00 26.83
C VAL A 107 11.22 6.01 27.27
N ASP A 108 10.69 7.17 27.67
CA ASP A 108 9.26 7.29 28.02
C ASP A 108 8.38 7.18 26.78
N LEU A 109 8.84 7.72 25.65
CA LEU A 109 8.15 7.60 24.36
C LEU A 109 8.06 6.14 23.90
N ASP A 110 9.16 5.42 23.92
CA ASP A 110 9.20 4.00 23.54
C ASP A 110 8.28 3.17 24.45
N ARG A 111 8.31 3.45 25.76
CA ARG A 111 7.45 2.78 26.75
C ARG A 111 5.97 3.06 26.55
N VAL A 112 5.58 4.29 26.22
CA VAL A 112 4.16 4.62 26.00
C VAL A 112 3.63 3.99 24.71
N ILE A 113 4.45 3.95 23.67
CA ILE A 113 4.12 3.26 22.42
C ILE A 113 4.01 1.74 22.65
N ASP A 114 4.93 1.15 23.42
CA ASP A 114 4.86 -0.26 23.81
C ASP A 114 3.61 -0.58 24.65
N ALA A 115 3.22 0.31 25.56
CA ALA A 115 1.96 0.19 26.29
C ALA A 115 0.75 0.29 25.36
N ALA A 116 0.76 1.25 24.42
CA ALA A 116 -0.35 1.48 23.50
C ALA A 116 -0.54 0.32 22.52
N ARG A 117 0.54 -0.34 22.08
CA ARG A 117 0.47 -1.53 21.21
C ARG A 117 0.17 -2.83 21.96
N ALA A 118 0.11 -2.84 23.29
CA ALA A 118 -0.16 -4.02 24.12
C ALA A 118 -1.64 -4.44 24.12
N VAL A 119 -2.24 -4.49 22.94
CA VAL A 119 -3.61 -4.96 22.70
C VAL A 119 -3.62 -6.43 22.29
N ALA A 120 -4.74 -7.11 22.54
CA ALA A 120 -4.91 -8.49 22.10
C ALA A 120 -5.04 -8.55 20.56
N ILE A 121 -3.93 -8.83 19.89
CA ILE A 121 -3.91 -9.15 18.46
C ILE A 121 -4.16 -10.65 18.29
N PRO A 122 -5.12 -11.07 17.44
CA PRO A 122 -5.35 -12.48 17.14
C PRO A 122 -4.07 -13.20 16.70
N ALA A 123 -3.90 -14.46 17.09
CA ALA A 123 -2.67 -15.21 16.81
C ALA A 123 -2.38 -15.44 15.32
N ASP A 124 -3.40 -15.35 14.47
CA ASP A 124 -3.32 -15.42 13.01
C ASP A 124 -3.01 -14.07 12.35
N GLN A 125 -2.91 -13.00 13.14
CA GLN A 125 -2.58 -11.65 12.70
C GLN A 125 -1.20 -11.23 13.22
N ARG A 126 -0.53 -10.35 12.46
CA ARG A 126 0.68 -9.64 12.90
C ARG A 126 0.45 -8.14 12.81
N VAL A 127 1.04 -7.39 13.73
CA VAL A 127 1.10 -5.93 13.61
C VAL A 127 2.01 -5.58 12.43
N LEU A 128 1.55 -4.64 11.61
CA LEU A 128 2.28 -4.09 10.47
C LEU A 128 2.77 -2.69 10.82
N HIS A 129 1.88 -1.84 11.33
CA HIS A 129 2.19 -0.45 11.69
C HIS A 129 1.58 -0.09 13.04
N VAL A 130 2.31 0.73 13.79
CA VAL A 130 1.80 1.44 14.98
C VAL A 130 2.03 2.91 14.72
N LEU A 131 0.96 3.64 14.43
CA LEU A 131 1.03 5.03 13.96
C LEU A 131 0.53 5.95 15.09
N PRO A 132 1.41 6.76 15.70
CA PRO A 132 0.98 7.73 16.71
C PRO A 132 0.00 8.74 16.12
N GLN A 133 -1.10 8.98 16.83
CA GLN A 133 -2.11 9.97 16.45
C GLN A 133 -1.89 11.27 17.21
N GLU A 134 -1.71 11.15 18.52
CA GLU A 134 -1.42 12.25 19.43
C GLU A 134 -0.80 11.72 20.72
N TYR A 135 -0.13 12.63 21.41
CA TYR A 135 0.34 12.46 22.78
C TYR A 135 -0.42 13.40 23.71
N ILE A 136 -0.50 12.98 24.97
CA ILE A 136 -1.15 13.74 26.04
C ILE A 136 -0.20 13.78 27.23
N ILE A 137 0.04 14.97 27.79
CA ILE A 137 0.87 15.14 28.99
C ILE A 137 0.04 15.86 30.05
N ASP A 138 -0.15 15.22 31.21
CA ASP A 138 -0.92 15.79 32.34
C ASP A 138 -2.27 16.42 31.90
N ASP A 139 -3.06 15.66 31.13
CA ASP A 139 -4.37 16.06 30.54
C ASP A 139 -4.30 17.14 29.42
N GLN A 140 -3.11 17.58 29.00
CA GLN A 140 -2.93 18.44 27.84
C GLN A 140 -2.90 17.62 26.55
N GLU A 141 -3.96 17.71 25.73
CA GLU A 141 -4.09 17.04 24.43
C GLU A 141 -3.43 17.80 23.26
N GLY A 142 -3.37 17.17 22.09
CA GLY A 142 -2.92 17.78 20.83
C GLY A 142 -1.40 17.85 20.65
N ILE A 143 -0.63 17.11 21.45
CA ILE A 143 0.83 17.12 21.40
C ILE A 143 1.30 16.13 20.32
N ARG A 144 2.17 16.58 19.41
CA ARG A 144 2.79 15.72 18.38
C ARG A 144 4.20 15.29 18.72
N GLU A 145 4.98 16.20 19.28
CA GLU A 145 6.37 15.97 19.66
C GLU A 145 6.50 16.17 21.18
N PRO A 146 6.39 15.09 21.98
CA PRO A 146 6.34 15.21 23.43
C PRO A 146 7.73 15.29 24.08
N ILE A 147 8.80 14.93 23.36
CA ILE A 147 10.17 14.87 23.91
C ILE A 147 10.60 16.26 24.40
N GLY A 148 11.13 16.32 25.62
CA GLY A 148 11.56 17.57 26.27
C GLY A 148 10.44 18.35 26.96
N MET A 149 9.18 17.91 26.84
CA MET A 149 8.08 18.51 27.59
C MET A 149 8.08 18.03 29.05
N ALA A 150 7.75 18.92 29.97
CA ALA A 150 7.67 18.59 31.39
C ALA A 150 6.31 17.97 31.74
N GLY A 151 6.31 16.95 32.59
CA GLY A 151 5.07 16.35 33.10
C GLY A 151 5.28 15.15 34.00
N VAL A 152 4.19 14.57 34.49
CA VAL A 152 4.22 13.37 35.35
C VAL A 152 3.63 12.15 34.64
N ARG A 153 2.64 12.35 33.75
CA ARG A 153 1.97 11.29 33.00
C ARG A 153 2.07 11.57 31.50
N LEU A 154 2.48 10.56 30.74
CA LEU A 154 2.49 10.56 29.27
C LEU A 154 1.49 9.53 28.76
N GLU A 155 0.63 9.93 27.84
CA GLU A 155 -0.29 9.06 27.13
C GLU A 155 -0.03 9.14 25.63
N ALA A 156 -0.28 8.05 24.92
CA ALA A 156 -0.24 8.01 23.46
C ALA A 156 -1.51 7.38 22.93
N LYS A 157 -2.21 8.07 22.03
CA LYS A 157 -3.25 7.49 21.18
C LYS A 157 -2.60 7.03 19.89
N VAL A 158 -2.85 5.79 19.48
CA VAL A 158 -2.21 5.17 18.32
C VAL A 158 -3.23 4.47 17.42
N HIS A 159 -3.00 4.52 16.11
CA HIS A 159 -3.66 3.68 15.13
C HIS A 159 -2.81 2.44 14.88
N ILE A 160 -3.33 1.27 15.21
CA ILE A 160 -2.65 -0.01 15.00
C ILE A 160 -3.21 -0.65 13.74
N VAL A 161 -2.32 -1.01 12.82
CA VAL A 161 -2.64 -1.77 11.62
C VAL A 161 -2.05 -3.16 11.74
N SER A 162 -2.86 -4.15 11.42
CA SER A 162 -2.49 -5.57 11.44
C SER A 162 -2.94 -6.25 10.15
N GLY A 163 -2.31 -7.37 9.83
CA GLY A 163 -2.70 -8.20 8.69
C GLY A 163 -2.44 -9.67 8.99
N ALA A 164 -3.13 -10.55 8.25
CA ALA A 164 -2.94 -11.99 8.36
C ALA A 164 -1.48 -12.38 8.23
N ALA A 165 -0.95 -13.06 9.25
CA ALA A 165 0.45 -13.49 9.30
C ALA A 165 0.81 -14.39 8.10
N SER A 166 -0.14 -15.23 7.66
CA SER A 166 0.01 -16.09 6.48
C SER A 166 0.14 -15.32 5.17
N ALA A 167 -0.59 -14.20 5.01
CA ALA A 167 -0.51 -13.36 3.82
C ALA A 167 0.87 -12.68 3.71
N ALA A 168 1.34 -12.07 4.79
CA ALA A 168 2.68 -11.49 4.86
C ALA A 168 3.77 -12.56 4.63
N GLN A 169 3.63 -13.75 5.22
CA GLN A 169 4.60 -14.84 5.04
C GLN A 169 4.67 -15.33 3.59
N ASN A 170 3.54 -15.37 2.89
CA ASN A 170 3.52 -15.71 1.46
C ASN A 170 4.25 -14.66 0.62
N ILE A 171 4.11 -13.38 0.94
CA ILE A 171 4.89 -12.30 0.28
C ILE A 171 6.39 -12.51 0.55
N VAL A 172 6.81 -12.68 1.82
CA VAL A 172 8.22 -12.94 2.15
C VAL A 172 8.77 -14.13 1.37
N LYS A 173 7.98 -15.21 1.28
CA LYS A 173 8.37 -16.41 0.52
C LYS A 173 8.55 -16.11 -0.96
N CYS A 174 7.67 -15.33 -1.58
CA CYS A 174 7.80 -14.93 -2.97
C CYS A 174 9.04 -14.05 -3.20
N VAL A 175 9.26 -13.04 -2.37
CA VAL A 175 10.42 -12.12 -2.47
C VAL A 175 11.74 -12.88 -2.31
N ARG A 176 11.86 -13.77 -1.31
CA ARG A 176 13.05 -14.63 -1.12
C ARG A 176 13.33 -15.56 -2.29
N ARG A 177 12.29 -16.08 -2.93
CA ARG A 177 12.45 -16.91 -4.13
C ARG A 177 12.91 -16.12 -5.36
N CYS A 178 12.81 -14.79 -5.32
CA CYS A 178 13.42 -13.91 -6.31
C CYS A 178 14.90 -13.63 -6.01
N GLY A 179 15.45 -14.12 -4.88
CA GLY A 179 16.80 -13.80 -4.43
C GLY A 179 16.91 -12.48 -3.65
N LEU A 180 15.77 -11.94 -3.19
CA LEU A 180 15.68 -10.67 -2.47
C LEU A 180 15.26 -10.90 -1.01
N GLU A 181 15.57 -9.96 -0.12
CA GLU A 181 15.01 -9.92 1.24
C GLU A 181 13.91 -8.86 1.37
N VAL A 182 13.09 -8.98 2.42
CA VAL A 182 12.09 -7.96 2.77
C VAL A 182 12.62 -7.17 3.96
N ASP A 183 12.85 -5.87 3.78
CA ASP A 183 13.28 -4.99 4.86
C ASP A 183 12.12 -4.68 5.80
N ASP A 184 10.98 -4.25 5.24
CA ASP A 184 9.74 -4.07 5.97
C ASP A 184 8.51 -4.12 5.06
N PHE A 185 7.33 -4.19 5.68
CA PHE A 185 6.04 -4.11 5.02
C PHE A 185 5.42 -2.73 5.14
N ILE A 186 5.06 -2.13 4.01
CA ILE A 186 4.39 -0.83 3.98
C ILE A 186 2.92 -1.04 3.60
N LEU A 187 2.02 -0.48 4.42
CA LEU A 187 0.61 -0.48 4.11
C LEU A 187 0.34 0.41 2.89
N GLU A 188 -0.28 -0.12 1.84
CA GLU A 188 -0.39 0.60 0.56
C GLU A 188 -1.19 1.90 0.68
N GLN A 189 -2.34 1.91 1.38
CA GLN A 189 -3.07 3.18 1.58
C GLN A 189 -2.29 4.22 2.39
N LEU A 190 -1.34 3.80 3.23
CA LEU A 190 -0.44 4.73 3.91
C LEU A 190 0.54 5.31 2.88
N ALA A 191 1.19 4.47 2.07
CA ALA A 191 2.09 4.91 1.00
C ALA A 191 1.39 5.87 0.01
N SER A 192 0.19 5.53 -0.47
CA SER A 192 -0.62 6.39 -1.34
C SER A 192 -0.93 7.74 -0.67
N SER A 193 -1.13 7.78 0.65
CA SER A 193 -1.36 9.04 1.38
C SER A 193 -0.12 9.95 1.45
N TYR A 194 1.09 9.40 1.37
CA TYR A 194 2.31 10.20 1.33
C TYR A 194 2.60 10.75 -0.06
N SER A 195 2.05 10.15 -1.11
CA SER A 195 2.30 10.59 -2.49
C SER A 195 1.30 11.62 -3.01
N VAL A 196 0.04 11.61 -2.54
CA VAL A 196 -1.01 12.47 -3.11
C VAL A 196 -1.62 13.50 -2.16
N LEU A 197 -1.49 13.32 -0.84
CA LEU A 197 -2.12 14.22 0.13
C LEU A 197 -1.14 15.27 0.64
N MET A 198 -1.61 16.51 0.68
CA MET A 198 -0.92 17.64 1.30
C MET A 198 -1.16 17.67 2.81
N THR A 199 -0.28 18.34 3.55
CA THR A 199 -0.37 18.43 5.02
C THR A 199 -1.67 19.11 5.46
N ASP A 200 -2.07 20.19 4.79
CA ASP A 200 -3.30 20.93 5.08
C ASP A 200 -4.58 20.10 4.87
N GLU A 201 -4.61 19.24 3.85
CA GLU A 201 -5.70 18.27 3.66
C GLU A 201 -5.80 17.30 4.84
N LYS A 202 -4.66 16.78 5.32
CA LYS A 202 -4.62 15.89 6.50
C LYS A 202 -5.06 16.61 7.77
N GLU A 203 -4.72 17.88 7.94
CA GLU A 203 -5.16 18.70 9.08
C GLU A 203 -6.67 18.93 9.09
N LEU A 204 -7.23 19.39 7.97
CA LEU A 204 -8.66 19.69 7.82
C LEU A 204 -9.54 18.44 7.92
N GLY A 205 -9.00 17.32 7.46
CA GLY A 205 -9.67 16.03 7.42
C GLY A 205 -9.93 15.60 5.99
N VAL A 206 -9.43 14.42 5.62
CA VAL A 206 -9.50 13.90 4.26
C VAL A 206 -9.67 12.39 4.26
N CYS A 207 -10.43 11.89 3.30
CA CYS A 207 -10.59 10.46 3.03
C CYS A 207 -9.91 10.14 1.70
N LEU A 208 -8.80 9.41 1.75
CA LEU A 208 -8.16 8.84 0.59
C LEU A 208 -8.88 7.53 0.21
N VAL A 209 -9.22 7.40 -1.07
CA VAL A 209 -9.82 6.19 -1.63
C VAL A 209 -8.97 5.76 -2.83
N ASP A 210 -8.21 4.69 -2.65
CA ASP A 210 -7.35 4.09 -3.67
C ASP A 210 -8.07 2.90 -4.31
N ILE A 211 -8.44 3.00 -5.60
CA ILE A 211 -9.21 1.96 -6.30
C ILE A 211 -8.27 1.16 -7.20
N GLY A 212 -7.82 0.01 -6.70
CA GLY A 212 -6.91 -0.88 -7.41
C GLY A 212 -7.60 -1.90 -8.33
N GLY A 213 -6.88 -3.00 -8.62
CA GLY A 213 -7.42 -4.12 -9.39
C GLY A 213 -8.42 -4.97 -8.58
N GLY A 214 -7.99 -5.43 -7.40
CA GLY A 214 -8.78 -6.36 -6.57
C GLY A 214 -9.40 -5.74 -5.32
N THR A 215 -8.91 -4.58 -4.87
CA THR A 215 -9.32 -3.91 -3.64
C THR A 215 -9.46 -2.42 -3.83
N THR A 216 -10.35 -1.83 -3.04
CA THR A 216 -10.41 -0.40 -2.80
C THR A 216 -9.93 -0.16 -1.37
N ASP A 217 -8.84 0.56 -1.22
CA ASP A 217 -8.16 0.80 0.04
C ASP A 217 -8.47 2.23 0.52
N ILE A 218 -8.78 2.37 1.81
CA ILE A 218 -9.29 3.61 2.40
C ILE A 218 -8.40 4.01 3.57
N ALA A 219 -8.02 5.29 3.61
CA ALA A 219 -7.37 5.92 4.76
C ALA A 219 -8.05 7.25 5.08
N VAL A 220 -8.41 7.45 6.35
CA VAL A 220 -9.02 8.69 6.83
C VAL A 220 -8.04 9.39 7.76
N PHE A 221 -7.78 10.66 7.48
CA PHE A 221 -6.96 11.54 8.29
C PHE A 221 -7.83 12.64 8.90
N ILE A 222 -7.57 13.00 10.16
CA ILE A 222 -8.20 14.12 10.86
C ILE A 222 -7.14 14.71 11.79
N GLY A 223 -6.97 16.04 11.79
CA GLY A 223 -5.99 16.71 12.66
C GLY A 223 -4.55 16.23 12.38
N GLY A 224 -4.24 15.97 11.11
CA GLY A 224 -2.92 15.56 10.61
C GLY A 224 -2.60 14.08 10.78
N SER A 225 -3.41 13.33 11.52
CA SER A 225 -3.15 11.94 11.89
C SER A 225 -4.14 10.98 11.28
N ILE A 226 -3.69 9.76 10.98
CA ILE A 226 -4.56 8.69 10.48
C ILE A 226 -5.46 8.16 11.59
N VAL A 227 -6.77 8.22 11.39
CA VAL A 227 -7.77 7.81 12.39
C VAL A 227 -8.50 6.53 12.04
N HIS A 228 -8.51 6.15 10.76
CA HIS A 228 -9.18 4.96 10.27
C HIS A 228 -8.52 4.43 9.00
N THR A 229 -8.49 3.11 8.86
CA THR A 229 -8.15 2.43 7.62
C THR A 229 -9.12 1.29 7.37
N ALA A 230 -9.50 1.09 6.12
CA ALA A 230 -10.39 0.00 5.72
C ALA A 230 -10.04 -0.50 4.32
N VAL A 231 -10.43 -1.74 4.03
CA VAL A 231 -10.25 -2.34 2.71
C VAL A 231 -11.56 -2.96 2.26
N ILE A 232 -12.01 -2.59 1.06
CA ILE A 232 -13.20 -3.13 0.41
C ILE A 232 -12.75 -4.08 -0.71
N PRO A 233 -13.15 -5.36 -0.70
CA PRO A 233 -12.74 -6.36 -1.71
C PRO A 233 -13.50 -6.22 -3.05
N ILE A 234 -13.67 -4.99 -3.53
CA ILE A 234 -14.37 -4.59 -4.74
C ILE A 234 -13.57 -3.46 -5.40
N ALA A 235 -13.18 -3.65 -6.67
CA ALA A 235 -12.44 -2.65 -7.43
C ALA A 235 -12.53 -2.92 -8.95
N GLY A 236 -11.45 -2.68 -9.70
CA GLY A 236 -11.41 -2.76 -11.16
C GLY A 236 -11.77 -4.14 -11.74
N ASP A 237 -11.43 -5.25 -11.07
CA ASP A 237 -11.71 -6.61 -11.54
C ASP A 237 -13.22 -6.87 -11.68
N GLN A 238 -14.03 -6.32 -10.77
CA GLN A 238 -15.49 -6.44 -10.82
C GLN A 238 -16.06 -5.69 -12.02
N VAL A 239 -15.56 -4.47 -12.29
CA VAL A 239 -15.95 -3.70 -13.47
C VAL A 239 -15.65 -4.49 -14.75
N THR A 240 -14.46 -5.07 -14.82
CA THR A 240 -14.04 -5.90 -15.97
C THR A 240 -14.91 -7.14 -16.12
N ASN A 241 -15.24 -7.81 -15.02
CA ASN A 241 -16.13 -8.97 -15.04
C ASN A 241 -17.54 -8.60 -15.52
N ASP A 242 -18.09 -7.48 -15.07
CA ASP A 242 -19.42 -7.02 -15.48
C ASP A 242 -19.45 -6.68 -16.97
N ILE A 243 -18.40 -6.03 -17.50
CA ILE A 243 -18.22 -5.81 -18.94
C ILE A 243 -18.14 -7.15 -19.69
N ALA A 244 -17.34 -8.10 -19.20
CA ALA A 244 -17.18 -9.42 -19.83
C ALA A 244 -18.52 -10.16 -19.95
N VAL A 245 -19.32 -10.13 -18.88
CA VAL A 245 -20.64 -10.78 -18.82
C VAL A 245 -21.65 -10.06 -19.71
N ALA A 246 -21.77 -8.73 -19.57
CA ALA A 246 -22.73 -7.92 -20.32
C ALA A 246 -22.46 -8.00 -21.82
N LEU A 247 -21.19 -7.88 -22.22
CA LEU A 247 -20.79 -7.90 -23.61
C LEU A 247 -20.52 -9.31 -24.12
N ARG A 248 -20.56 -10.37 -23.29
CA ARG A 248 -20.23 -11.75 -23.65
C ARG A 248 -18.90 -11.85 -24.39
N THR A 249 -17.86 -11.27 -23.81
CA THR A 249 -16.49 -11.22 -24.34
C THR A 249 -15.50 -11.80 -23.32
N PRO A 250 -14.39 -12.43 -23.74
CA PRO A 250 -13.37 -12.90 -22.80
C PRO A 250 -12.83 -11.77 -21.91
N THR A 251 -12.49 -12.08 -20.64
CA THR A 251 -12.06 -11.09 -19.63
C THR A 251 -10.88 -10.23 -20.09
N GLN A 252 -9.92 -10.80 -20.82
CA GLN A 252 -8.79 -10.04 -21.38
C GLN A 252 -9.25 -8.92 -22.32
N PHE A 253 -10.24 -9.18 -23.18
CA PHE A 253 -10.79 -8.16 -24.06
C PHE A 253 -11.72 -7.21 -23.32
N ALA A 254 -12.44 -7.66 -22.30
CA ALA A 254 -13.20 -6.78 -21.42
C ALA A 254 -12.32 -5.75 -20.73
N GLU A 255 -11.12 -6.16 -20.26
CA GLU A 255 -10.15 -5.24 -19.65
C GLU A 255 -9.66 -4.19 -20.66
N GLN A 256 -9.35 -4.62 -21.89
CA GLN A 256 -8.95 -3.70 -22.95
C GLN A 256 -10.08 -2.71 -23.30
N ILE A 257 -11.33 -3.18 -23.34
CA ILE A 257 -12.50 -2.33 -23.56
C ILE A 257 -12.66 -1.34 -22.41
N LYS A 258 -12.52 -1.79 -21.17
CA LYS A 258 -12.57 -0.93 -19.97
C LYS A 258 -11.54 0.19 -20.06
N ILE A 259 -10.27 -0.16 -20.28
CA ILE A 259 -9.17 0.82 -20.35
C ILE A 259 -9.36 1.79 -21.52
N LYS A 260 -9.82 1.30 -22.67
CA LYS A 260 -9.88 2.11 -23.90
C LYS A 260 -11.14 2.98 -24.02
N TYR A 261 -12.28 2.51 -23.50
CA TYR A 261 -13.58 3.13 -23.79
C TYR A 261 -14.43 3.43 -22.55
N ALA A 262 -14.06 2.99 -21.33
CA ALA A 262 -14.94 3.20 -20.18
C ALA A 262 -15.13 4.70 -19.87
N CYS A 263 -16.35 5.03 -19.44
CA CYS A 263 -16.68 6.31 -18.84
C CYS A 263 -17.51 6.02 -17.60
N ALA A 264 -17.04 6.47 -16.43
CA ALA A 264 -17.72 6.19 -15.17
C ALA A 264 -19.05 6.95 -15.02
N LEU A 265 -19.20 8.09 -15.71
CA LEU A 265 -20.41 8.90 -15.69
C LEU A 265 -21.08 8.86 -17.07
N ALA A 266 -22.22 8.17 -17.17
CA ALA A 266 -22.93 7.96 -18.43
C ALA A 266 -23.27 9.26 -19.18
N GLN A 267 -23.49 10.37 -18.47
CA GLN A 267 -23.78 11.68 -19.06
C GLN A 267 -22.62 12.26 -19.89
N LEU A 268 -21.40 11.80 -19.64
CA LEU A 268 -20.20 12.22 -20.38
C LEU A 268 -19.86 11.27 -21.53
N ALA A 269 -20.62 10.18 -21.70
CA ALA A 269 -20.42 9.25 -22.80
C ALA A 269 -21.07 9.79 -24.07
N THR A 270 -20.29 9.81 -25.16
CA THR A 270 -20.73 10.18 -26.50
C THR A 270 -21.55 9.04 -27.11
N THR A 271 -22.80 9.33 -27.50
CA THR A 271 -23.73 8.32 -28.03
C THR A 271 -23.41 7.83 -29.44
N ASP A 272 -22.55 8.54 -30.17
CA ASP A 272 -22.24 8.26 -31.57
C ASP A 272 -21.05 7.30 -31.75
N GLU A 273 -20.43 6.88 -30.65
CA GLU A 273 -19.27 5.99 -30.69
C GLU A 273 -19.71 4.52 -30.74
N THR A 274 -19.11 3.77 -31.67
CA THR A 274 -19.28 2.32 -31.74
C THR A 274 -18.01 1.62 -31.29
N ILE A 275 -18.16 0.59 -30.46
CA ILE A 275 -17.06 -0.28 -30.05
C ILE A 275 -17.14 -1.62 -30.77
N GLU A 276 -15.98 -2.15 -31.14
CA GLU A 276 -15.85 -3.52 -31.63
C GLU A 276 -15.54 -4.45 -30.45
N VAL A 277 -16.39 -5.45 -30.28
CA VAL A 277 -16.35 -6.39 -29.16
C VAL A 277 -16.03 -7.78 -29.68
N PRO A 278 -14.85 -8.34 -29.33
CA PRO A 278 -14.53 -9.72 -29.63
C PRO A 278 -15.54 -10.68 -28.98
N SER A 279 -16.02 -11.66 -29.73
CA SER A 279 -16.95 -12.65 -29.21
C SER A 279 -16.20 -13.85 -28.60
N VAL A 280 -16.88 -14.62 -27.75
CA VAL A 280 -16.34 -15.88 -27.22
C VAL A 280 -16.40 -16.98 -28.30
N GLY A 281 -15.32 -17.76 -28.42
CA GLY A 281 -15.19 -18.85 -29.40
C GLY A 281 -14.91 -18.35 -30.81
N GLU A 282 -15.31 -19.12 -31.83
CA GLU A 282 -15.09 -18.78 -33.26
C GLU A 282 -16.11 -17.77 -33.82
N ARG A 283 -16.88 -17.09 -32.96
CA ARG A 283 -17.89 -16.13 -33.41
C ARG A 283 -17.20 -14.83 -33.87
N PRO A 284 -17.70 -14.19 -34.95
CA PRO A 284 -17.15 -12.92 -35.38
C PRO A 284 -17.33 -11.83 -34.31
N PRO A 285 -16.45 -10.81 -34.30
CA PRO A 285 -16.64 -9.62 -33.47
C PRO A 285 -17.98 -8.93 -33.76
N ARG A 286 -18.52 -8.25 -32.75
CA ARG A 286 -19.77 -7.49 -32.84
C ARG A 286 -19.49 -6.01 -32.71
N ARG A 287 -20.16 -5.18 -33.51
CA ARG A 287 -20.17 -3.72 -33.31
C ARG A 287 -21.37 -3.35 -32.44
N LEU A 288 -21.10 -2.68 -31.33
CA LEU A 288 -22.11 -2.20 -30.38
C LEU A 288 -21.98 -0.69 -30.24
N ALA A 289 -23.09 -0.01 -29.92
CA ALA A 289 -23.02 1.35 -29.41
C ALA A 289 -22.26 1.35 -28.07
N ARG A 290 -21.45 2.38 -27.84
CA ARG A 290 -20.71 2.57 -26.60
C ARG A 290 -21.64 2.79 -25.41
#